data_AF-A0A2V8GSR5-F1
#
_entry.id   AF-A0A2V8GSR5-F1
#
_cell.length_a   1.000
_cell.length_b   1.000
_cell.length_c   1.000
_cell.angle_alpha   90.00
_cell.angle_beta   90.00
_cell.angle_gamma   90.00
#
_symmetry.space_group_name_H-M   'P 1'
#
loop_
_entity.id
_entity.type
_entity.pdbx_description
1 polymer ?
#
loop_
_entity_poly.entity_id
_entity_poly.type
_entity_poly.pdbx_seq_one_letter_code
_entity_poly.pdbx_strand_id
1 'polypeptide(L)'
;MRVVKRCTTGHVGYPFHDQTITVTHCGRICFKTRKVNLSQVFAGQNVGVTQVGEHIWLVTFMHYDLGYFDDETCRLEPIENPFGPKVLPMSPE
;
A
#
# COMPACT_ATOMS: atom_id res chain seq x y z
N MET A 1 19.47 2.67 -18.97
CA MET A 1 18.34 1.79 -19.34
C MET A 1 17.23 1.97 -18.31
N ARG A 2 16.33 2.95 -18.51
CA ARG A 2 15.23 3.23 -17.57
C ARG A 2 14.11 2.22 -17.84
N VAL A 3 14.03 1.17 -17.02
CA VAL A 3 12.89 0.26 -17.05
C VAL A 3 11.69 1.00 -16.45
N VAL A 4 10.99 1.76 -17.28
CA VAL A 4 9.62 2.19 -16.99
C VAL A 4 8.79 0.91 -17.09
N LYS A 5 8.71 0.14 -16.00
CA LYS A 5 7.76 -0.96 -15.91
C LYS A 5 6.37 -0.33 -15.96
N ARG A 6 5.80 -0.22 -17.16
CA ARG A 6 4.34 -0.15 -17.31
C ARG A 6 3.82 -1.48 -16.81
N CYS A 7 3.44 -1.54 -15.54
CA CYS A 7 2.75 -2.69 -14.99
C CYS A 7 1.29 -2.60 -15.44
N THR A 8 1.01 -3.10 -16.64
CA THR A 8 -0.34 -3.47 -17.07
C THR A 8 -0.35 -4.98 -17.21
N THR A 9 -1.07 -5.69 -16.33
CA THR A 9 -1.89 -6.90 -16.59
C THR A 9 -2.16 -7.63 -15.26
N GLY A 10 -3.44 -7.79 -14.93
CA GLY A 10 -3.93 -8.51 -13.74
C GLY A 10 -5.07 -7.76 -13.07
N HIS A 11 -6.20 -7.60 -13.75
CA HIS A 11 -7.38 -6.87 -13.29
C HIS A 11 -8.08 -7.61 -12.15
N VAL A 12 -7.67 -7.36 -10.91
CA VAL A 12 -8.57 -7.36 -9.77
C VAL A 12 -8.96 -5.90 -9.60
N GLY A 13 -10.02 -5.47 -10.30
CA GLY A 13 -10.58 -4.16 -10.11
C GLY A 13 -11.13 -4.07 -8.70
N TYR A 14 -10.44 -3.35 -7.81
CA TYR A 14 -11.04 -2.91 -6.56
C TYR A 14 -11.96 -1.73 -6.89
N PRO A 15 -13.29 -1.89 -6.89
CA PRO A 15 -14.22 -0.82 -7.29
C PRO A 15 -14.25 0.36 -6.30
N PHE A 16 -13.53 0.25 -5.17
CA PHE A 16 -13.41 1.27 -4.12
C PHE A 16 -12.09 2.05 -4.14
N HIS A 17 -11.19 1.76 -5.09
CA HIS A 17 -9.88 2.40 -5.12
C HIS A 17 -9.68 3.18 -6.41
N ASP A 18 -9.17 4.41 -6.27
CA ASP A 18 -8.91 5.32 -7.41
C ASP A 18 -7.85 4.73 -8.35
N GLN A 19 -6.81 4.12 -7.76
CA GLN A 19 -5.73 3.47 -8.51
C GLN A 19 -5.32 2.17 -7.82
N THR A 20 -4.93 1.17 -8.62
CA THR A 20 -4.29 -0.05 -8.12
C THR A 20 -2.86 -0.09 -8.61
N ILE A 21 -1.89 -0.20 -7.69
CA ILE A 21 -0.46 -0.16 -8.00
C ILE A 21 0.22 -1.41 -7.48
N THR A 22 1.02 -2.04 -8.34
CA THR A 22 1.85 -3.18 -7.95
C THR A 22 3.08 -2.71 -7.18
N VAL A 23 3.28 -3.27 -5.99
CA VAL A 23 4.48 -3.01 -5.18
C VAL A 23 5.69 -3.64 -5.85
N THR A 24 6.76 -2.85 -5.97
CA THR A 24 8.03 -3.35 -6.54
C THR A 24 8.71 -4.35 -5.62
N HIS A 25 9.65 -5.12 -6.15
CA HIS A 25 10.36 -6.15 -5.38
C HIS A 25 11.12 -5.61 -4.15
N CYS A 26 11.47 -4.32 -4.14
CA CYS A 26 12.13 -3.68 -3.00
C CYS A 26 11.15 -3.08 -1.97
N GLY A 27 9.85 -3.39 -2.06
CA GLY A 27 8.84 -2.88 -1.12
C GLY A 27 8.47 -1.41 -1.31
N ARG A 28 8.71 -0.87 -2.52
CA ARG A 28 8.41 0.53 -2.86
C ARG A 28 7.28 0.61 -3.86
N ILE A 29 6.49 1.65 -3.76
CA ILE A 29 5.43 1.97 -4.71
C ILE A 29 5.90 3.11 -5.60
N CYS A 30 5.79 2.90 -6.91
CA CYS A 30 6.00 3.97 -7.89
C CYS A 30 4.68 4.72 -8.06
N PHE A 31 4.57 5.89 -7.46
CA PHE A 31 3.40 6.75 -7.58
C PHE A 31 3.79 8.00 -8.37
N LYS A 32 3.18 8.18 -9.56
CA LYS A 32 3.54 9.24 -10.52
C LYS A 32 5.06 9.26 -10.79
N THR A 33 5.77 10.31 -10.39
CA THR A 33 7.23 10.50 -10.54
C THR A 33 8.01 10.19 -9.25
N ARG A 34 7.33 9.77 -8.19
CA ARG A 34 7.90 9.58 -6.85
C ARG A 34 7.87 8.11 -6.44
N LYS A 35 8.72 7.77 -5.47
CA LYS A 35 8.81 6.42 -4.90
C LYS A 35 8.50 6.50 -3.42
N VAL A 36 7.40 5.88 -3.02
CA VAL A 36 6.96 5.80 -1.63
C VAL A 36 7.49 4.51 -1.04
N ASN A 37 8.08 4.57 0.15
CA ASN A 37 8.53 3.40 0.88
C ASN A 37 7.32 2.78 1.59
N LEU A 38 7.13 1.47 1.43
CA LEU A 38 6.02 0.77 2.05
C LEU A 38 6.52 -0.37 2.93
N SER A 39 6.59 -1.58 2.39
CA SER A 39 7.28 -2.70 3.03
C SER A 39 7.58 -3.78 2.02
N GLN A 40 8.67 -4.52 2.23
CA GLN A 40 9.06 -5.63 1.37
C GLN A 40 8.07 -6.80 1.45
N VAL A 41 7.29 -6.92 2.52
CA VAL A 41 6.30 -8.01 2.69
C VAL A 41 5.21 -7.99 1.62
N PHE A 42 4.95 -6.84 1.02
CA PHE A 42 3.97 -6.68 -0.05
C PHE A 42 4.57 -6.75 -1.45
N ALA A 43 5.85 -7.10 -1.60
CA ALA A 43 6.51 -7.17 -2.90
C ALA A 43 5.75 -8.06 -3.90
N GLY A 44 5.45 -7.53 -5.08
CA GLY A 44 4.70 -8.24 -6.12
C GLY A 44 3.18 -8.30 -5.90
N GLN A 45 2.67 -7.75 -4.80
CA GLN A 45 1.24 -7.63 -4.53
C GLN A 45 0.67 -6.32 -5.11
N ASN A 46 -0.62 -6.32 -5.40
CA ASN A 46 -1.37 -5.14 -5.83
C ASN A 46 -2.00 -4.46 -4.62
N VAL A 47 -1.72 -3.18 -4.43
CA VAL A 47 -2.37 -2.35 -3.41
C VAL A 47 -3.29 -1.32 -4.05
N GLY A 48 -4.37 -1.00 -3.38
CA GLY A 48 -5.21 0.15 -3.68
C GLY A 48 -4.58 1.43 -3.15
N VAL A 49 -4.74 2.50 -3.92
CA VAL A 49 -4.36 3.85 -3.54
C VAL A 49 -5.56 4.75 -3.81
N THR A 50 -6.04 5.42 -2.76
CA THR A 50 -7.20 6.31 -2.81
C THR A 50 -6.81 7.69 -2.35
N GLN A 51 -7.16 8.72 -3.12
CA GLN A 51 -6.96 10.10 -2.68
C GLN A 51 -7.98 10.45 -1.60
N VAL A 52 -7.52 10.83 -0.41
CA VAL A 52 -8.39 11.22 0.72
C VAL A 52 -8.32 12.71 1.02
N GLY A 53 -7.29 13.41 0.54
CA GLY A 53 -7.12 14.85 0.74
C GLY A 53 -6.22 15.50 -0.32
N GLU A 54 -5.90 16.76 -0.08
CA GLU A 54 -4.91 17.49 -0.88
C GLU A 54 -3.53 16.94 -0.52
N HIS A 55 -2.84 16.34 -1.51
CA HIS A 55 -1.55 15.66 -1.34
C HIS A 55 -1.53 14.40 -0.46
N ILE A 56 -2.64 14.04 0.19
CA ILE A 56 -2.75 12.85 1.07
C ILE A 56 -3.44 11.68 0.36
N TRP A 57 -2.78 10.54 0.40
CA TRP A 57 -3.20 9.30 -0.24
C TRP A 57 -3.27 8.17 0.78
N LEU A 58 -4.38 7.43 0.80
CA LEU A 58 -4.54 6.22 1.58
C LEU A 58 -4.07 5.01 0.77
N VAL A 59 -3.23 4.17 1.36
CA VAL A 59 -2.90 2.86 0.80
C VAL A 59 -3.73 1.80 1.49
N THR A 60 -4.43 1.02 0.68
CA THR A 60 -5.22 -0.12 1.11
C THR A 60 -4.68 -1.39 0.48
N PHE A 61 -4.64 -2.47 1.25
CA PHE A 61 -4.39 -3.80 0.72
C PHE A 61 -5.59 -4.67 1.06
N MET A 62 -6.32 -5.05 0.01
CA MET A 62 -7.60 -5.74 0.11
C MET A 62 -8.68 -4.97 0.88
N HIS A 63 -8.91 -5.33 2.14
CA HIS A 63 -9.86 -4.70 3.04
C HIS A 63 -9.16 -4.05 4.24
N TYR A 64 -7.82 -3.97 4.18
CA TYR A 64 -7.00 -3.41 5.24
C TYR A 64 -6.36 -2.11 4.79
N ASP A 65 -6.58 -1.09 5.57
CA ASP A 65 -5.89 0.18 5.43
C ASP A 65 -4.46 0.00 5.97
N LEU A 66 -3.44 0.33 5.18
CA LEU A 66 -2.04 0.17 5.57
C LEU A 66 -1.47 1.45 6.17
N GLY A 67 -1.89 2.60 5.65
CA GLY A 67 -1.29 3.88 6.01
C GLY A 67 -1.65 4.98 5.03
N TYR A 68 -1.50 6.21 5.49
CA TYR A 68 -1.57 7.39 4.65
C TYR A 68 -0.16 7.73 4.19
N PHE A 69 0.02 8.17 2.95
CA PHE A 69 1.25 8.83 2.55
C PHE A 69 0.94 10.18 1.93
N ASP A 70 1.86 11.10 2.15
CA ASP A 70 1.85 12.41 1.51
C ASP A 70 2.75 12.37 0.27
N ASP A 71 2.25 12.89 -0.86
CA ASP A 71 3.01 12.86 -2.11
C ASP A 71 4.25 13.76 -2.09
N GLU A 72 4.25 14.83 -1.29
CA GLU A 72 5.39 15.73 -1.14
C GLU A 72 6.51 15.10 -0.32
N THR A 73 6.17 14.50 0.82
CA THR A 73 7.15 13.95 1.77
C THR A 73 7.57 12.52 1.47
N CYS A 74 6.81 11.77 0.65
CA CYS A 74 7.05 10.36 0.33
C CYS A 74 7.17 9.44 1.55
N ARG A 75 6.62 9.87 2.70
CA ARG A 75 6.57 9.08 3.94
C ARG A 75 5.18 8.51 4.10
N LEU A 76 5.13 7.23 4.46
CA LEU A 76 3.91 6.56 4.83
C LEU A 76 3.78 6.61 6.35
N GLU A 77 2.72 7.26 6.83
CA GLU A 77 2.26 7.23 8.20
C GLU A 77 1.35 6.00 8.36
N PRO A 78 1.83 4.95 9.04
CA PRO A 78 1.05 3.73 9.23
C PRO A 78 -0.18 4.04 10.08
N ILE A 79 -1.33 3.47 9.71
CA ILE A 79 -2.51 3.51 10.57
C ILE A 79 -2.35 2.54 11.76
N GLU A 80 -3.26 2.60 12.74
CA GLU A 80 -3.32 1.60 13.81
C GLU A 80 -3.27 0.19 13.23
N ASN A 81 -2.33 -0.61 13.73
CA ASN A 81 -2.02 -1.92 13.17
C ASN A 81 -3.28 -2.83 13.19
N PRO A 82 -3.84 -3.20 12.03
CA PRO A 82 -4.99 -4.11 11.98
C PRO A 82 -4.60 -5.54 12.41
N PHE A 83 -3.30 -5.86 12.41
CA PHE A 83 -2.71 -7.08 12.94
C PHE A 83 -2.16 -6.88 14.35
N GLY A 84 -2.66 -5.87 15.09
CA GLY A 84 -2.32 -5.66 16.49
C GLY A 84 -2.46 -6.96 17.27
N PRO A 85 -1.74 -7.13 18.39
CA PRO A 85 -1.75 -8.37 19.15
C PRO A 85 -3.16 -8.62 19.70
N LYS A 86 -4.02 -9.24 18.90
CA LYS A 86 -5.16 -10.01 19.37
C LYS A 86 -4.59 -11.32 19.89
N VAL A 87 -3.78 -11.20 20.94
CA VAL A 87 -3.36 -12.35 21.73
C VAL A 87 -4.63 -12.90 22.34
N LEU A 88 -5.10 -14.01 21.78
CA LEU A 88 -6.07 -14.82 22.49
C LEU A 88 -5.38 -15.22 23.81
N PRO A 89 -6.03 -15.05 24.98
CA PRO A 89 -5.47 -15.59 26.21
C PRO A 89 -5.19 -17.07 25.95
N MET A 90 -3.95 -17.50 26.17
CA MET A 90 -3.63 -18.92 26.12
C MET A 90 -4.64 -19.66 27.00
N SER A 91 -5.26 -20.71 26.47
CA SER A 91 -6.17 -21.55 27.24
C SER A 91 -5.46 -21.98 28.53
N PRO A 92 -6.07 -21.79 29.71
CA PRO A 92 -5.50 -22.34 30.93
C PRO A 92 -5.49 -23.87 30.83
N GLU A 93 -4.35 -24.43 31.25
CA GLU A 93 -4.09 -25.87 31.41
C GLU A 93 -5.06 -26.56 32.39
#